data_AF-A0A7W0WUZ5-F1
#
_entry.id   AF-A0A7W0WUZ5-F1
#
_cell.length_a   1.000
_cell.length_b   1.000
_cell.length_c   1.000
_cell.angle_alpha   90.00
_cell.angle_beta   90.00
_cell.angle_gamma   90.00
#
_symmetry.space_group_name_H-M   'P 1'
#
loop_
_entity.id
_entity.type
_entity.pdbx_description
1 polymer ?
#
loop_
_entity_poly.entity_id
_entity_poly.type
_entity_poly.pdbx_seq_one_letter_code
_entity_poly.pdbx_strand_id
1 'polypeptide(L)'
;MKAIRCAGLAGILWAASAGAVVTATWSVETYQQFDAGDATSAFITSTGELRPGWDTKRTALEGDAIWASLKLADGSVLLGSDANATIYRLTGDGQKKVVSIPSAIAVVSLAQTADGAVWAGAMPGNKIWKIDVGGGKATPGAQLKDAETIWSLASVGNTVYAGTGPSGKLFSITGGTAKEAFDTDDKRITATTATSDGAVWFGTSERALVFRLDPKSGQTRAMADFAGNEISALAPYRDGVVAAANDLADTPAPVGKTPGQVEAAEKPNAPKGQAAKVPDAGTKPGADKDAPPVTDLGRKGAKKGKGALFRIAGDGRLDQLHALTATYFTSVVVNGESIYAGAADKGRVYMVDADGSVGTAFDVDERAVSQLWVDKTLVGFATDDAAAAYRATGRAGQARYMSDVLDAKSVSKFGKLAWVAVGKVKVETRSGNTAKPGVGWSDWQTPQQIARIGGGSEGGKVASPSGQYLQFRVALEDDAARVRKVMLYYAPQNQATSVQEVTVESSAEKMPTLKDSAAKPRSPVLKLKWKVENPDSDDTQYTLEARRDGEANWRPVSTGKTPLTATNWEWNTETYPDGWYRVRVTATDAAANSPDRALTSNAS
;
A
#
# COMPACT_ATOMS: atom_id res chain seq x y z
N MET A 1 67.59 28.22 -41.48
CA MET A 1 67.14 26.93 -42.05
C MET A 1 67.55 25.80 -41.11
N LYS A 2 66.61 25.26 -40.34
CA LYS A 2 66.74 23.98 -39.61
C LYS A 2 65.41 23.25 -39.79
N ALA A 3 65.44 22.14 -40.50
CA ALA A 3 64.29 21.28 -40.75
C ALA A 3 64.09 20.33 -39.56
N ILE A 4 62.90 20.35 -38.97
CA ILE A 4 62.48 19.39 -37.95
C ILE A 4 61.62 18.33 -38.65
N ARG A 5 62.04 17.06 -38.55
CA ARG A 5 61.31 15.89 -39.03
C ARG A 5 60.22 15.52 -38.01
N CYS A 6 58.96 15.51 -38.42
CA CYS A 6 57.87 14.89 -37.66
C CYS A 6 57.86 13.37 -37.93
N ALA A 7 57.96 12.57 -36.88
CA ALA A 7 57.66 11.14 -36.91
C ALA A 7 56.20 10.93 -36.46
N GLY A 8 55.37 10.35 -37.33
CA GLY A 8 54.00 9.97 -37.01
C GLY A 8 53.95 8.62 -36.30
N LEU A 9 53.38 8.59 -35.09
CA LEU A 9 53.00 7.37 -34.39
C LEU A 9 51.51 7.08 -34.70
N ALA A 10 51.25 6.01 -35.46
CA ALA A 10 49.91 5.50 -35.68
C ALA A 10 49.50 4.63 -34.47
N GLY A 11 48.57 5.14 -33.66
CA GLY A 11 47.93 4.38 -32.58
C GLY A 11 46.86 3.45 -33.15
N ILE A 12 47.03 2.14 -32.95
CA ILE A 12 46.01 1.12 -33.25
C ILE A 12 44.92 1.23 -32.17
N LEU A 13 43.77 1.80 -32.51
CA LEU A 13 42.55 1.69 -31.71
C LEU A 13 42.03 0.25 -31.81
N TRP A 14 42.10 -0.50 -30.71
CA TRP A 14 41.32 -1.72 -30.57
C TRP A 14 39.86 -1.32 -30.36
N ALA A 15 39.04 -1.49 -31.40
CA ALA A 15 37.60 -1.46 -31.26
C ALA A 15 37.18 -2.66 -30.40
N ALA A 16 36.89 -2.42 -29.12
CA ALA A 16 36.22 -3.42 -28.30
C ALA A 16 34.83 -3.68 -28.90
N SER A 17 34.59 -4.91 -29.34
CA SER A 17 33.28 -5.35 -29.80
C SER A 17 32.30 -5.20 -28.63
N ALA A 18 31.43 -4.19 -28.71
CA ALA A 18 30.27 -4.10 -27.83
C ALA A 18 29.30 -5.22 -28.25
N GLY A 19 29.34 -6.34 -27.52
CA GLY A 19 28.38 -7.43 -27.72
C GLY A 19 26.99 -6.96 -27.33
N ALA A 20 26.06 -6.91 -28.29
CA ALA A 20 24.65 -6.76 -27.99
C ALA A 20 24.20 -8.04 -27.26
N VAL A 21 23.94 -7.91 -25.96
CA VAL A 21 23.33 -8.95 -25.13
C VAL A 21 22.00 -8.38 -24.66
N VAL A 22 20.90 -9.11 -24.87
CA VAL A 22 19.60 -8.75 -24.30
C VAL A 22 19.74 -8.75 -22.77
N THR A 23 19.81 -7.55 -22.20
CA THR A 23 19.89 -7.36 -20.75
C THR A 23 18.47 -7.21 -20.24
N ALA A 24 18.05 -8.12 -19.36
CA ALA A 24 16.76 -8.04 -18.71
C ALA A 24 16.83 -7.14 -17.47
N THR A 25 15.70 -6.53 -17.12
CA THR A 25 15.58 -5.65 -15.96
C THR A 25 14.44 -6.06 -15.06
N TRP A 26 14.68 -6.04 -13.75
CA TRP A 26 13.63 -6.15 -12.74
C TRP A 26 13.63 -4.87 -11.90
N SER A 27 12.48 -4.22 -11.78
CA SER A 27 12.30 -2.95 -11.07
C SER A 27 11.25 -3.10 -9.97
N VAL A 28 11.56 -2.60 -8.78
CA VAL A 28 10.65 -2.44 -7.64
C VAL A 28 10.63 -0.97 -7.27
N GLU A 29 9.53 -0.28 -7.59
CA GLU A 29 9.39 1.17 -7.45
C GLU A 29 7.96 1.66 -7.13
N THR A 30 6.93 0.83 -7.26
CA THR A 30 5.56 1.20 -6.88
C THR A 30 5.19 0.65 -5.50
N TYR A 31 4.12 1.20 -4.90
CA TYR A 31 3.55 0.63 -3.67
C TYR A 31 3.29 -0.88 -3.82
N GLN A 32 2.61 -1.32 -4.88
CA GLN A 32 2.26 -2.74 -5.05
C GLN A 32 3.49 -3.65 -5.17
N GLN A 33 4.54 -3.17 -5.85
CA GLN A 33 5.77 -3.95 -6.00
C GLN A 33 6.53 -4.07 -4.68
N PHE A 34 6.55 -3.01 -3.87
CA PHE A 34 7.11 -3.10 -2.53
C PHE A 34 6.24 -3.95 -1.59
N ASP A 35 4.91 -3.77 -1.63
CA ASP A 35 3.92 -4.47 -0.80
C ASP A 35 3.86 -5.99 -1.06
N ALA A 36 4.34 -6.45 -2.22
CA ALA A 36 4.55 -7.87 -2.51
C ALA A 36 5.69 -8.51 -1.69
N GLY A 37 6.58 -7.70 -1.11
CA GLY A 37 7.63 -8.15 -0.19
C GLY A 37 7.25 -7.95 1.28
N ASP A 38 8.22 -8.21 2.16
CA ASP A 38 8.03 -8.14 3.61
C ASP A 38 8.78 -6.92 4.20
N ALA A 39 8.05 -5.97 4.75
CA ALA A 39 8.62 -4.90 5.57
C ALA A 39 8.59 -5.30 7.05
N THR A 40 9.72 -5.17 7.76
CA THR A 40 9.77 -5.31 9.22
C THR A 40 10.24 -4.02 9.84
N SER A 41 9.43 -3.46 10.75
CA SER A 41 9.71 -2.17 11.40
C SER A 41 10.01 -1.04 10.40
N ALA A 42 9.43 -1.15 9.22
CA ALA A 42 9.52 -0.23 8.10
C ALA A 42 8.13 -0.17 7.46
N PHE A 43 7.83 0.92 6.77
CA PHE A 43 6.56 1.07 6.07
C PHE A 43 6.76 1.58 4.65
N ILE A 44 5.75 1.33 3.83
CA ILE A 44 5.73 1.70 2.41
C ILE A 44 4.66 2.78 2.24
N THR A 45 5.03 3.87 1.57
CA THR A 45 4.10 4.95 1.24
C THR A 45 3.36 4.67 -0.06
N SER A 46 2.22 5.33 -0.25
CA SER A 46 1.39 5.25 -1.47
C SER A 46 2.12 5.72 -2.73
N THR A 47 3.23 6.45 -2.59
CA THR A 47 4.10 6.88 -3.70
C THR A 47 5.22 5.88 -4.00
N GLY A 48 5.28 4.72 -3.33
CA GLY A 48 6.33 3.71 -3.54
C GLY A 48 7.65 4.02 -2.84
N GLU A 49 7.62 4.72 -1.71
CA GLU A 49 8.83 4.98 -0.91
C GLU A 49 8.83 4.16 0.38
N LEU A 50 9.90 3.40 0.59
CA LEU A 50 10.19 2.64 1.81
C LEU A 50 10.85 3.54 2.86
N ARG A 51 10.35 3.51 4.09
CA ARG A 51 10.81 4.33 5.22
C ARG A 51 10.98 3.51 6.50
N PRO A 52 11.90 3.88 7.41
CA PRO A 52 11.95 3.29 8.73
C PRO A 52 10.67 3.64 9.50
N GLY A 53 10.11 2.66 10.19
CA GLY A 53 9.04 2.87 11.15
C GLY A 53 9.58 3.28 12.51
N TRP A 54 8.77 3.05 13.53
CA TRP A 54 9.09 3.40 14.92
C TRP A 54 8.99 2.18 15.83
N ASP A 55 9.86 2.12 16.84
CA ASP A 55 9.68 1.18 17.93
C ASP A 55 8.52 1.64 18.81
N THR A 56 7.72 0.67 19.25
CA THR A 56 6.57 0.92 20.13
C THR A 56 6.74 0.20 21.44
N LYS A 57 6.31 0.84 22.53
CA LYS A 57 6.15 0.20 23.83
C LYS A 57 4.67 0.03 24.14
N ARG A 58 4.27 -1.22 24.39
CA ARG A 58 2.91 -1.60 24.79
C ARG A 58 2.79 -1.62 26.31
N THR A 59 1.69 -1.05 26.81
CA THR A 59 1.26 -1.11 28.20
C THR A 59 -0.16 -1.68 28.24
N ALA A 60 -0.34 -2.84 28.86
CA ALA A 60 -1.65 -3.46 29.02
C ALA A 60 -2.49 -2.71 30.06
N LEU A 61 -3.76 -2.48 29.74
CA LEU A 61 -4.76 -1.86 30.61
C LEU A 61 -5.86 -2.89 30.92
N GLU A 62 -6.63 -2.65 31.97
CA GLU A 62 -7.82 -3.47 32.24
C GLU A 62 -8.97 -3.02 31.34
N GLY A 63 -9.85 -3.96 30.99
CA GLY A 63 -11.02 -3.73 30.15
C GLY A 63 -10.82 -4.19 28.71
N ASP A 64 -11.88 -4.03 27.92
CA ASP A 64 -11.92 -4.46 26.53
C ASP A 64 -11.52 -3.32 25.59
N ALA A 65 -11.80 -2.07 25.97
CA ALA A 65 -11.50 -0.92 25.14
C ALA A 65 -11.16 0.37 25.91
N ILE A 66 -10.31 1.18 25.29
CA ILE A 66 -10.12 2.59 25.63
C ILE A 66 -11.01 3.43 24.73
N TRP A 67 -11.87 4.24 25.34
CA TRP A 67 -12.92 4.99 24.65
C TRP A 67 -12.60 6.48 24.49
N ALA A 68 -11.73 7.02 25.34
CA ALA A 68 -11.35 8.43 25.30
C ALA A 68 -9.89 8.60 25.66
N SER A 69 -9.25 9.59 25.06
CA SER A 69 -7.90 10.04 25.41
C SER A 69 -7.85 11.56 25.55
N LEU A 70 -7.05 12.04 26.50
CA LEU A 70 -6.83 13.46 26.72
C LEU A 70 -5.38 13.71 27.14
N LYS A 71 -4.62 14.39 26.28
CA LYS A 71 -3.28 14.88 26.62
C LYS A 71 -3.40 16.10 27.53
N LEU A 72 -2.73 16.06 28.68
CA LEU A 72 -2.65 17.18 29.61
C LEU A 72 -1.45 18.08 29.31
N ALA A 73 -1.48 19.30 29.82
CA ALA A 73 -0.41 20.30 29.63
C ALA A 73 0.97 19.83 30.15
N ASP A 74 1.01 18.93 31.14
CA ASP A 74 2.26 18.35 31.66
C ASP A 74 2.82 17.18 30.82
N GLY A 75 2.15 16.84 29.70
CA GLY A 75 2.53 15.77 28.80
C GLY A 75 2.02 14.37 29.21
N SER A 76 1.38 14.22 30.37
CA SER A 76 0.69 12.98 30.72
C SER A 76 -0.62 12.85 29.93
N VAL A 77 -1.13 11.62 29.83
CA VAL A 77 -2.35 11.32 29.06
C VAL A 77 -3.36 10.64 29.97
N LEU A 78 -4.59 11.12 29.98
CA LEU A 78 -5.72 10.43 30.59
C LEU A 78 -6.38 9.53 29.57
N LEU A 79 -6.71 8.31 29.98
CA LEU A 79 -7.42 7.32 29.18
C LEU A 79 -8.69 6.90 29.89
N GLY A 80 -9.84 7.07 29.24
CA GLY A 80 -11.12 6.56 29.70
C GLY A 80 -11.36 5.14 29.18
N SER A 81 -11.65 4.19 30.06
CA SER A 81 -11.89 2.79 29.70
C SER A 81 -13.29 2.30 30.05
N ASP A 82 -13.64 1.11 29.57
CA ASP A 82 -14.83 0.34 29.97
C ASP A 82 -14.62 -0.59 31.16
N ALA A 83 -13.42 -0.58 31.77
CA ALA A 83 -13.16 -1.28 33.02
C ALA A 83 -13.79 -0.54 34.21
N ASN A 84 -15.11 -0.66 34.35
CA ASN A 84 -15.91 0.04 35.38
C ASN A 84 -15.76 1.57 35.28
N ALA A 85 -15.84 2.12 34.08
CA ALA A 85 -15.70 3.56 33.80
C ALA A 85 -14.47 4.17 34.48
N THR A 86 -13.31 3.52 34.33
CA THR A 86 -12.06 3.94 34.96
C THR A 86 -11.30 4.92 34.08
N ILE A 87 -10.73 5.94 34.71
CA ILE A 87 -9.75 6.85 34.12
C ILE A 87 -8.36 6.43 34.58
N TYR A 88 -7.48 6.11 33.64
CA TYR A 88 -6.06 5.91 33.88
C TYR A 88 -5.28 7.16 33.49
N ARG A 89 -4.13 7.38 34.13
CA ARG A 89 -3.13 8.37 33.75
C ARG A 89 -1.85 7.67 33.33
N LEU A 90 -1.40 7.96 32.12
CA LEU A 90 -0.12 7.52 31.58
C LEU A 90 0.91 8.64 31.74
N THR A 91 2.09 8.29 32.25
CA THR A 91 3.24 9.20 32.36
C THR A 91 4.48 8.46 31.88
N GLY A 92 4.92 8.76 30.66
CA GLY A 92 5.90 7.95 29.97
C GLY A 92 5.38 6.51 29.81
N ASP A 93 6.05 5.57 30.49
CA ASP A 93 5.70 4.15 30.44
C ASP A 93 4.88 3.69 31.67
N GLY A 94 4.73 4.56 32.66
CA GLY A 94 3.97 4.25 33.87
C GLY A 94 2.48 4.50 33.68
N GLN A 95 1.66 3.61 34.23
CA GLN A 95 0.21 3.80 34.32
C GLN A 95 -0.26 3.87 35.77
N LYS A 96 -1.23 4.72 36.03
CA LYS A 96 -1.88 4.85 37.33
C LYS A 96 -3.38 5.00 37.16
N LYS A 97 -4.16 4.20 37.89
CA LYS A 97 -5.60 4.43 38.03
C LYS A 97 -5.83 5.76 38.78
N VAL A 98 -6.61 6.66 38.18
CA VAL A 98 -6.97 7.96 38.78
C VAL A 98 -8.26 7.81 39.58
N VAL A 99 -9.34 7.42 38.92
CA VAL A 99 -10.69 7.36 39.50
C VAL A 99 -11.61 6.53 38.62
N SER A 100 -12.70 6.00 39.18
CA SER A 100 -13.80 5.39 38.44
C SER A 100 -15.07 6.22 38.60
N ILE A 101 -15.86 6.35 37.53
CA ILE A 101 -17.15 7.07 37.60
C ILE A 101 -18.24 6.11 38.09
N PRO A 102 -18.94 6.41 39.21
CA PRO A 102 -19.97 5.53 39.74
C PRO A 102 -21.13 5.31 38.75
N SER A 103 -21.65 4.09 38.72
CA SER A 103 -22.84 3.70 37.93
C SER A 103 -22.70 3.84 36.41
N ALA A 104 -21.50 4.08 35.90
CA ALA A 104 -21.18 4.07 34.48
C ALA A 104 -20.39 2.80 34.13
N ILE A 105 -20.48 2.38 32.87
CA ILE A 105 -19.70 1.27 32.32
C ILE A 105 -18.43 1.76 31.63
N ALA A 106 -18.45 2.93 30.98
CA ALA A 106 -17.29 3.48 30.28
C ALA A 106 -17.16 5.00 30.46
N VAL A 107 -15.92 5.51 30.38
CA VAL A 107 -15.63 6.93 30.21
C VAL A 107 -15.37 7.18 28.73
N VAL A 108 -16.29 7.86 28.05
CA VAL A 108 -16.32 7.94 26.57
C VAL A 108 -15.89 9.29 26.00
N SER A 109 -15.71 10.30 26.85
CA SER A 109 -15.21 11.60 26.42
C SER A 109 -14.47 12.32 27.55
N LEU A 110 -13.44 13.09 27.19
CA LEU A 110 -12.60 13.83 28.13
C LEU A 110 -12.25 15.20 27.53
N ALA A 111 -12.22 16.25 28.35
CA ALA A 111 -11.69 17.56 27.95
C ALA A 111 -11.04 18.28 29.15
N GLN A 112 -10.09 19.18 28.87
CA GLN A 112 -9.47 20.05 29.87
C GLN A 112 -9.76 21.52 29.53
N THR A 113 -10.28 22.29 30.48
CA THR A 113 -10.44 23.74 30.34
C THR A 113 -9.11 24.48 30.55
N ALA A 114 -9.02 25.74 30.12
CA ALA A 114 -7.79 26.53 30.17
C ALA A 114 -7.26 26.77 31.61
N ASP A 115 -8.13 26.72 32.61
CA ASP A 115 -7.77 26.74 34.04
C ASP A 115 -7.26 25.38 34.57
N GLY A 116 -7.17 24.37 33.71
CA GLY A 116 -6.67 23.04 34.02
C GLY A 116 -7.72 22.05 34.53
N ALA A 117 -8.99 22.45 34.70
CA ALA A 117 -10.01 21.53 35.17
C ALA A 117 -10.34 20.46 34.11
N VAL A 118 -10.36 19.19 34.54
CA VAL A 118 -10.68 18.05 33.67
C VAL A 118 -12.14 17.66 33.81
N TRP A 119 -12.78 17.40 32.68
CA TRP A 119 -14.17 17.00 32.59
C TRP A 119 -14.30 15.68 31.83
N ALA A 120 -15.25 14.86 32.24
CA ALA A 120 -15.52 13.55 31.66
C ALA A 120 -17.00 13.34 31.36
N GLY A 121 -17.27 12.74 30.20
CA GLY A 121 -18.54 12.13 29.87
C GLY A 121 -18.48 10.61 30.10
N ALA A 122 -19.56 10.05 30.61
CA ALA A 122 -19.66 8.63 30.93
C ALA A 122 -20.84 7.98 30.20
N MET A 123 -20.76 6.67 29.98
CA MET A 123 -21.81 5.87 29.36
C MET A 123 -22.23 4.74 30.31
N PRO A 124 -23.54 4.53 30.55
CA PRO A 124 -24.57 5.56 30.43
C PRO A 124 -24.30 6.70 31.43
N GLY A 125 -24.81 7.89 31.15
CA GLY A 125 -24.68 9.05 32.03
C GLY A 125 -25.01 10.37 31.35
N ASN A 126 -25.92 11.14 31.95
CA ASN A 126 -26.31 12.48 31.51
C ASN A 126 -25.69 13.61 32.34
N LYS A 127 -24.83 13.28 33.30
CA LYS A 127 -24.08 14.24 34.10
C LYS A 127 -22.68 14.35 33.56
N ILE A 128 -22.20 15.58 33.38
CA ILE A 128 -20.78 15.83 33.13
C ILE A 128 -20.03 15.72 34.47
N TRP A 129 -18.89 15.04 34.49
CA TRP A 129 -18.12 14.81 35.72
C TRP A 129 -16.89 15.69 35.75
N LYS A 130 -16.66 16.39 36.86
CA LYS A 130 -15.39 17.09 37.12
C LYS A 130 -14.42 16.13 37.79
N ILE A 131 -13.23 16.02 37.22
CA ILE A 131 -12.19 15.08 37.64
C ILE A 131 -11.05 15.83 38.32
N ASP A 132 -10.83 15.53 39.59
CA ASP A 132 -9.61 15.88 40.30
C ASP A 132 -8.54 14.81 40.04
N VAL A 133 -7.66 15.09 39.10
CA VAL A 133 -6.59 14.17 38.67
C VAL A 133 -5.56 13.94 39.78
N GLY A 134 -5.29 14.95 40.60
CA GLY A 134 -4.30 14.87 41.68
C GLY A 134 -4.83 14.12 42.90
N GLY A 135 -6.06 14.44 43.32
CA GLY A 135 -6.74 13.82 44.46
C GLY A 135 -7.45 12.50 44.14
N GLY A 136 -7.61 12.13 42.87
CA GLY A 136 -8.26 10.88 42.45
C GLY A 136 -9.76 10.85 42.72
N LYS A 137 -10.45 11.99 42.51
CA LYS A 137 -11.88 12.14 42.82
C LYS A 137 -12.69 12.59 41.61
N ALA A 138 -13.86 12.00 41.44
CA ALA A 138 -14.86 12.41 40.47
C ALA A 138 -16.03 13.08 41.20
N THR A 139 -16.47 14.24 40.71
CA THR A 139 -17.63 14.97 41.27
C THR A 139 -18.65 15.24 40.19
N PRO A 140 -19.95 14.96 40.42
CA PRO A 140 -20.97 15.21 39.42
C PRO A 140 -21.16 16.73 39.24
N GLY A 141 -21.18 17.16 37.98
CA GLY A 141 -21.48 18.53 37.56
C GLY A 141 -22.92 18.66 37.05
N ALA A 142 -23.10 19.52 36.04
CA ALA A 142 -24.39 19.77 35.42
C ALA A 142 -25.01 18.48 34.84
N GLN A 143 -26.32 18.34 35.02
CA GLN A 143 -27.12 17.35 34.31
C GLN A 143 -27.59 17.94 32.99
N LEU A 144 -27.33 17.24 31.89
CA LEU A 144 -27.72 17.64 30.54
C LEU A 144 -29.09 17.04 30.22
N LYS A 145 -30.04 17.90 29.85
CA LYS A 145 -31.41 17.51 29.55
C LYS A 145 -31.44 16.63 28.30
N ASP A 146 -32.29 15.60 28.30
CA ASP A 146 -32.54 14.69 27.18
C ASP A 146 -31.30 13.93 26.68
N ALA A 147 -30.22 13.90 27.46
CA ALA A 147 -29.03 13.09 27.20
C ALA A 147 -29.11 11.75 27.94
N GLU A 148 -28.57 10.71 27.32
CA GLU A 148 -28.26 9.41 27.95
C GLU A 148 -26.75 9.16 27.99
N THR A 149 -26.01 9.74 27.04
CA THR A 149 -24.54 9.68 26.97
C THR A 149 -23.99 11.01 26.47
N ILE A 150 -22.85 11.43 27.04
CA ILE A 150 -22.05 12.56 26.55
C ILE A 150 -20.92 12.00 25.69
N TRP A 151 -21.17 11.91 24.38
CA TRP A 151 -20.30 11.22 23.42
C TRP A 151 -19.01 11.95 23.12
N SER A 152 -19.01 13.28 23.16
CA SER A 152 -17.82 14.07 22.83
C SER A 152 -17.73 15.33 23.68
N LEU A 153 -16.50 15.74 23.98
CA LEU A 153 -16.19 16.94 24.75
C LEU A 153 -15.07 17.73 24.05
N ALA A 154 -15.19 19.05 24.04
CA ALA A 154 -14.09 19.97 23.76
C ALA A 154 -14.18 21.19 24.68
N SER A 155 -13.14 22.01 24.74
CA SER A 155 -13.13 23.23 25.54
C SER A 155 -12.68 24.43 24.74
N VAL A 156 -13.27 25.59 25.04
CA VAL A 156 -12.81 26.90 24.59
C VAL A 156 -12.70 27.79 25.84
N GLY A 157 -11.47 28.13 26.22
CA GLY A 157 -11.22 28.79 27.50
C GLY A 157 -11.72 27.93 28.67
N ASN A 158 -12.61 28.49 29.49
CA ASN A 158 -13.20 27.81 30.65
C ASN A 158 -14.62 27.27 30.38
N THR A 159 -15.03 27.21 29.12
CA THR A 159 -16.31 26.62 28.70
C THR A 159 -16.06 25.27 28.07
N VAL A 160 -16.81 24.26 28.53
CA VAL A 160 -16.83 22.93 27.93
C VAL A 160 -18.02 22.82 26.99
N TYR A 161 -17.82 22.25 25.81
CA TYR A 161 -18.86 21.91 24.87
C TYR A 161 -19.07 20.40 24.87
N ALA A 162 -20.31 19.97 25.05
CA ALA A 162 -20.68 18.58 25.23
C ALA A 162 -21.69 18.13 24.16
N GLY A 163 -21.25 17.23 23.29
CA GLY A 163 -22.09 16.57 22.31
C GLY A 163 -22.78 15.36 22.94
N THR A 164 -24.10 15.28 22.83
CA THR A 164 -24.91 14.26 23.50
C THR A 164 -25.61 13.32 22.52
N GLY A 165 -26.17 12.23 23.07
CA GLY A 165 -27.15 11.39 22.41
C GLY A 165 -28.09 10.74 23.44
N PRO A 166 -29.27 10.25 23.04
CA PRO A 166 -29.75 10.08 21.66
C PRO A 166 -30.49 11.31 21.09
N SER A 167 -30.46 12.46 21.76
CA SER A 167 -31.16 13.68 21.34
C SER A 167 -30.37 14.62 20.43
N GLY A 168 -29.10 14.34 20.13
CA GLY A 168 -28.36 15.18 19.17
C GLY A 168 -28.04 16.61 19.63
N LYS A 169 -27.92 16.86 20.94
CA LYS A 169 -27.77 18.23 21.46
C LYS A 169 -26.31 18.58 21.73
N LEU A 170 -25.93 19.82 21.43
CA LEU A 170 -24.69 20.42 21.90
C LEU A 170 -25.00 21.32 23.10
N PHE A 171 -24.35 21.07 24.23
CA PHE A 171 -24.44 21.94 25.41
C PHE A 171 -23.13 22.70 25.62
N SER A 172 -23.22 23.97 26.00
CA SER A 172 -22.11 24.73 26.60
C SER A 172 -22.21 24.69 28.12
N ILE A 173 -21.10 24.43 28.81
CA ILE A 173 -21.02 24.34 30.27
C ILE A 173 -19.95 25.31 30.76
N THR A 174 -20.36 26.33 31.53
CA THR A 174 -19.46 27.33 32.14
C THR A 174 -19.80 27.47 33.61
N GLY A 175 -18.79 27.38 34.49
CA GLY A 175 -19.01 27.50 35.94
C GLY A 175 -20.02 26.49 36.51
N GLY A 176 -20.14 25.31 35.89
CA GLY A 176 -21.11 24.28 36.27
C GLY A 176 -22.55 24.52 35.79
N THR A 177 -22.82 25.59 35.03
CA THR A 177 -24.12 25.85 34.42
C THR A 177 -24.13 25.36 32.98
N ALA A 178 -25.08 24.49 32.62
CA ALA A 178 -25.27 24.01 31.25
C ALA A 178 -26.34 24.83 30.50
N LYS A 179 -26.08 25.13 29.22
CA LYS A 179 -27.02 25.75 28.28
C LYS A 179 -26.98 25.00 26.95
N GLU A 180 -28.13 24.78 26.35
CA GLU A 180 -28.21 24.26 24.97
C GLU A 180 -27.61 25.31 24.03
N ALA A 181 -26.68 24.88 23.18
CA ALA A 181 -25.99 25.68 22.19
C ALA A 181 -26.44 25.34 20.76
N PHE A 182 -26.86 24.08 20.53
CA PHE A 182 -27.38 23.63 19.24
C PHE A 182 -28.21 22.34 19.38
N ASP A 183 -29.14 22.13 18.46
CA ASP A 183 -30.03 20.96 18.38
C ASP A 183 -30.02 20.44 16.93
N THR A 184 -29.46 19.26 16.69
CA THR A 184 -29.50 18.61 15.36
C THR A 184 -30.62 17.57 15.31
N ASP A 185 -31.15 17.27 14.12
CA ASP A 185 -32.09 16.15 13.97
C ASP A 185 -31.41 14.77 14.05
N ASP A 186 -30.07 14.72 14.04
CA ASP A 186 -29.31 13.48 14.17
C ASP A 186 -29.21 13.05 15.63
N LYS A 187 -29.31 11.74 15.91
CA LYS A 187 -29.35 11.25 17.29
C LYS A 187 -28.12 11.54 18.16
N ARG A 188 -26.94 11.74 17.58
CA ARG A 188 -25.70 11.86 18.36
C ARG A 188 -24.75 12.90 17.76
N ILE A 189 -24.08 13.64 18.64
CA ILE A 189 -22.87 14.40 18.33
C ILE A 189 -21.66 13.58 18.80
N THR A 190 -21.04 12.86 17.88
CA THR A 190 -20.04 11.81 18.13
C THR A 190 -18.60 12.32 18.23
N ALA A 191 -18.31 13.49 17.65
CA ALA A 191 -16.99 14.12 17.72
C ALA A 191 -17.14 15.63 17.94
N THR A 192 -16.29 16.20 18.80
CA THR A 192 -16.24 17.65 19.05
C THR A 192 -14.78 18.07 19.19
N THR A 193 -14.38 19.19 18.58
CA THR A 193 -13.05 19.78 18.75
C THR A 193 -13.12 21.31 18.70
N ALA A 194 -12.07 21.98 19.16
CA ALA A 194 -11.95 23.43 19.10
C ALA A 194 -10.79 23.85 18.19
N THR A 195 -11.02 24.83 17.33
CA THR A 195 -9.98 25.42 16.47
C THR A 195 -9.35 26.66 17.13
N SER A 196 -8.18 27.06 16.65
CA SER A 196 -7.36 28.14 17.23
C SER A 196 -8.02 29.53 17.16
N ASP A 197 -8.99 29.71 16.26
CA ASP A 197 -9.85 30.88 16.17
C ASP A 197 -10.95 30.94 17.25
N GLY A 198 -11.06 29.90 18.08
CA GLY A 198 -12.03 29.75 19.15
C GLY A 198 -13.37 29.15 18.71
N ALA A 199 -13.51 28.69 17.47
CA ALA A 199 -14.71 28.00 17.02
C ALA A 199 -14.77 26.55 17.52
N VAL A 200 -15.99 26.05 17.69
CA VAL A 200 -16.26 24.67 18.08
C VAL A 200 -16.78 23.92 16.86
N TRP A 201 -16.08 22.87 16.47
CA TRP A 201 -16.47 21.99 15.37
C TRP A 201 -17.00 20.69 15.93
N PHE A 202 -18.08 20.17 15.35
CA PHE A 202 -18.68 18.93 15.81
C PHE A 202 -19.30 18.12 14.67
N GLY A 203 -19.26 16.80 14.83
CA GLY A 203 -19.69 15.82 13.86
C GLY A 203 -20.84 14.95 14.39
N THR A 204 -21.72 14.50 13.50
CA THR A 204 -22.93 13.77 13.87
C THR A 204 -22.96 12.31 13.41
N SER A 205 -23.84 11.51 14.04
CA SER A 205 -24.28 10.20 13.55
C SER A 205 -25.42 10.32 12.54
N GLU A 206 -25.83 9.21 11.93
CA GLU A 206 -26.94 9.07 10.96
C GLU A 206 -26.71 9.77 9.60
N ARG A 207 -26.43 11.07 9.57
CA ARG A 207 -26.19 11.83 8.32
C ARG A 207 -24.74 12.26 8.11
N ALA A 208 -23.83 11.93 9.04
CA ALA A 208 -22.41 12.28 8.94
C ALA A 208 -22.16 13.77 8.63
N LEU A 209 -22.84 14.67 9.34
CA LEU A 209 -22.70 16.11 9.12
C LEU A 209 -21.57 16.68 9.97
N VAL A 210 -20.89 17.71 9.47
CA VAL A 210 -19.93 18.52 10.24
C VAL A 210 -20.45 19.94 10.36
N PHE A 211 -20.52 20.44 11.59
CA PHE A 211 -20.94 21.79 11.91
C PHE A 211 -19.79 22.59 12.54
N ARG A 212 -19.88 23.92 12.44
CA ARG A 212 -19.01 24.89 13.10
C ARG A 212 -19.86 25.91 13.83
N LEU A 213 -19.71 25.98 15.15
CA LEU A 213 -20.27 27.00 16.04
C LEU A 213 -19.21 28.06 16.31
N ASP A 214 -19.56 29.34 16.19
CA ASP A 214 -18.80 30.45 16.75
C ASP A 214 -19.34 30.81 18.15
N PRO A 215 -18.61 30.52 19.24
CA PRO A 215 -19.03 30.85 20.60
C PRO A 215 -19.32 32.33 20.85
N LYS A 216 -18.73 33.25 20.08
CA LYS A 216 -18.90 34.70 20.30
C LYS A 216 -20.25 35.19 19.80
N SER A 217 -20.65 34.74 18.61
CA SER A 217 -21.94 35.11 18.00
C SER A 217 -23.07 34.13 18.34
N GLY A 218 -22.75 32.91 18.75
CA GLY A 218 -23.72 31.81 18.92
C GLY A 218 -24.21 31.22 17.58
N GLN A 219 -23.65 31.64 16.45
CA GLN A 219 -24.06 31.12 15.14
C GLN A 219 -23.41 29.77 14.84
N THR A 220 -24.24 28.82 14.41
CA THR A 220 -23.82 27.51 13.94
C THR A 220 -24.07 27.39 12.43
N ARG A 221 -23.08 26.86 11.71
CA ARG A 221 -23.18 26.60 10.27
C ARG A 221 -22.81 25.15 9.96
N ALA A 222 -23.56 24.51 9.07
CA ALA A 222 -23.16 23.25 8.45
C ALA A 222 -22.00 23.50 7.48
N MET A 223 -20.89 22.78 7.68
CA MET A 223 -19.64 22.94 6.94
C MET A 223 -19.41 21.82 5.94
N ALA A 224 -19.92 20.61 6.23
CA ALA A 224 -19.84 19.47 5.32
C ALA A 224 -21.00 18.50 5.55
N ASP A 225 -21.37 17.81 4.48
CA ASP A 225 -22.32 16.70 4.41
C ASP A 225 -21.64 15.58 3.62
N PHE A 226 -21.60 14.36 4.16
CA PHE A 226 -20.92 13.22 3.57
C PHE A 226 -21.90 12.09 3.30
N ALA A 227 -21.67 11.29 2.25
CA ALA A 227 -22.53 10.13 1.91
C ALA A 227 -22.32 8.92 2.85
N GLY A 228 -22.11 9.16 4.14
CA GLY A 228 -21.95 8.15 5.19
C GLY A 228 -22.97 8.34 6.30
N ASN A 229 -22.71 7.74 7.47
CA ASN A 229 -23.62 7.78 8.61
C ASN A 229 -22.93 8.09 9.94
N GLU A 230 -21.63 8.41 9.98
CA GLU A 230 -20.98 8.87 11.20
C GLU A 230 -19.73 9.71 10.94
N ILE A 231 -19.57 10.81 11.70
CA ILE A 231 -18.28 11.45 11.91
C ILE A 231 -17.69 10.92 13.22
N SER A 232 -16.72 10.01 13.15
CA SER A 232 -16.15 9.38 14.35
C SER A 232 -15.11 10.23 15.06
N ALA A 233 -14.41 11.11 14.31
CA ALA A 233 -13.34 11.93 14.85
C ALA A 233 -13.15 13.24 14.09
N LEU A 234 -12.73 14.27 14.83
CA LEU A 234 -12.33 15.57 14.32
C LEU A 234 -11.00 15.98 14.96
N ALA A 235 -10.07 16.48 14.14
CA ALA A 235 -8.81 17.06 14.61
C ALA A 235 -8.61 18.46 14.02
N PRO A 236 -8.22 19.48 14.81
CA PRO A 236 -7.90 20.80 14.29
C PRO A 236 -6.74 20.73 13.31
N TYR A 237 -6.88 21.35 12.14
CA TYR A 237 -5.83 21.39 11.11
C TYR A 237 -5.89 22.70 10.34
N ARG A 238 -4.81 23.48 10.42
CA ARG A 238 -4.70 24.80 9.78
C ARG A 238 -5.88 25.70 10.20
N ASP A 239 -6.68 26.16 9.24
CA ASP A 239 -7.84 27.04 9.42
C ASP A 239 -9.18 26.28 9.61
N GLY A 240 -9.15 24.95 9.68
CA GLY A 240 -10.33 24.13 9.87
C GLY A 240 -10.02 22.80 10.57
N VAL A 241 -10.55 21.70 10.04
CA VAL A 241 -10.45 20.37 10.67
C VAL A 241 -10.14 19.27 9.66
N VAL A 242 -9.56 18.17 10.14
CA VAL A 242 -9.62 16.86 9.50
C VAL A 242 -10.79 16.09 10.11
N ALA A 243 -11.65 15.52 9.27
CA ALA A 243 -12.78 14.71 9.65
C ALA A 243 -12.63 13.26 9.18
N ALA A 244 -12.93 12.31 10.07
CA ALA A 244 -13.13 10.91 9.74
C ALA A 244 -14.63 10.66 9.47
N ALA A 245 -15.00 10.64 8.20
CA ALA A 245 -16.37 10.39 7.74
C ALA A 245 -16.53 8.93 7.33
N ASN A 246 -17.45 8.22 7.97
CA ASN A 246 -17.62 6.79 7.82
C ASN A 246 -19.04 6.43 7.36
N ASP A 247 -19.12 5.31 6.65
CA ASP A 247 -20.34 4.57 6.32
C ASP A 247 -20.25 3.21 7.01
N LEU A 248 -20.83 3.12 8.20
CA LEU A 248 -20.81 1.93 9.04
C LEU A 248 -21.98 1.02 8.69
N ALA A 249 -21.72 -0.27 8.53
CA ALA A 249 -22.76 -1.26 8.36
C ALA A 249 -23.56 -1.41 9.67
N ASP A 250 -24.89 -1.31 9.55
CA ASP A 250 -25.80 -1.62 10.65
C ASP A 250 -25.75 -3.12 10.96
N THR A 251 -25.20 -3.51 12.12
CA THR A 251 -25.50 -4.82 12.72
C THR A 251 -26.97 -4.83 13.16
N PRO A 252 -27.72 -5.94 12.97
CA PRO A 252 -29.13 -5.90 12.58
C PRO A 252 -29.94 -4.90 13.40
N ALA A 253 -30.56 -3.97 12.67
CA ALA A 253 -31.20 -2.78 13.20
C ALA A 253 -32.21 -3.08 14.33
N PRO A 254 -32.37 -2.15 15.30
CA PRO A 254 -33.61 -2.10 16.05
C PRO A 254 -34.79 -1.94 15.09
N VAL A 255 -35.96 -2.47 15.44
CA VAL A 255 -37.18 -2.42 14.61
C VAL A 255 -37.55 -0.97 14.27
N GLY A 256 -37.18 -0.49 13.06
CA GLY A 256 -37.52 0.85 12.55
C GLY A 256 -36.45 1.47 11.65
N LYS A 257 -36.85 2.24 10.63
CA LYS A 257 -35.93 3.02 9.75
C LYS A 257 -35.44 4.29 10.49
N THR A 258 -34.18 4.69 10.31
CA THR A 258 -33.68 6.00 10.79
C THR A 258 -34.30 7.16 9.99
N PRO A 259 -34.34 8.41 10.52
CA PRO A 259 -34.83 9.56 9.75
C PRO A 259 -34.15 9.72 8.39
N GLY A 260 -32.83 9.52 8.33
CA GLY A 260 -32.07 9.53 7.07
C GLY A 260 -32.48 8.39 6.11
N GLN A 261 -32.78 7.19 6.63
CA GLN A 261 -33.28 6.06 5.81
C GLN A 261 -34.73 6.28 5.32
N VAL A 262 -35.57 6.96 6.11
CA VAL A 262 -36.92 7.34 5.70
C VAL A 262 -36.83 8.38 4.59
N GLU A 263 -36.03 9.44 4.78
CA GLU A 263 -35.87 10.48 3.77
C GLU A 263 -35.25 9.95 2.47
N ALA A 264 -34.24 9.08 2.56
CA ALA A 264 -33.65 8.45 1.38
C ALA A 264 -34.65 7.54 0.63
N ALA A 265 -35.58 6.90 1.33
CA ALA A 265 -36.63 6.09 0.71
C ALA A 265 -37.75 6.95 0.09
N GLU A 266 -38.10 8.08 0.72
CA GLU A 266 -39.13 9.00 0.23
C GLU A 266 -38.62 9.87 -0.94
N LYS A 267 -37.33 10.21 -0.94
CA LYS A 267 -36.69 11.08 -1.93
C LYS A 267 -35.40 10.43 -2.48
N PRO A 268 -35.49 9.34 -3.25
CA PRO A 268 -34.32 8.61 -3.74
C PRO A 268 -33.40 9.44 -4.66
N ASN A 269 -33.93 10.53 -5.24
CA ASN A 269 -33.20 11.47 -6.10
C ASN A 269 -32.72 12.74 -5.37
N ALA A 270 -32.89 12.82 -4.04
CA ALA A 270 -32.35 13.94 -3.28
C ALA A 270 -30.82 14.00 -3.41
N PRO A 271 -30.21 15.20 -3.45
CA PRO A 271 -28.77 15.34 -3.35
C PRO A 271 -28.25 14.56 -2.15
N LYS A 272 -27.26 13.70 -2.38
CA LYS A 272 -26.54 12.99 -1.30
C LYS A 272 -25.32 13.82 -0.91
N GLY A 273 -24.87 13.65 0.33
CA GLY A 273 -23.62 14.22 0.79
C GLY A 273 -22.42 13.79 -0.07
N GLN A 274 -21.27 14.40 0.19
CA GLN A 274 -20.02 14.12 -0.51
C GLN A 274 -19.62 12.64 -0.35
N ALA A 275 -19.63 11.89 -1.47
CA ALA A 275 -19.16 10.52 -1.49
C ALA A 275 -17.63 10.44 -1.46
N ALA A 276 -17.12 9.42 -0.78
CA ALA A 276 -15.69 9.10 -0.79
C ALA A 276 -15.28 8.45 -2.13
N LYS A 277 -14.18 8.94 -2.70
CA LYS A 277 -13.48 8.30 -3.82
C LYS A 277 -12.63 7.16 -3.28
N VAL A 278 -13.15 5.95 -3.36
CA VAL A 278 -12.47 4.75 -2.88
C VAL A 278 -11.41 4.30 -3.92
N PRO A 279 -10.18 3.97 -3.50
CA PRO A 279 -9.15 3.43 -4.38
C PRO A 279 -9.45 1.99 -4.84
N ASP A 280 -8.84 1.57 -5.94
CA ASP A 280 -8.82 0.16 -6.34
C ASP A 280 -8.07 -0.69 -5.31
N ALA A 281 -8.56 -1.91 -5.07
CA ALA A 281 -7.97 -2.80 -4.08
C ALA A 281 -6.51 -3.18 -4.43
N GLY A 282 -5.64 -3.16 -3.42
CA GLY A 282 -4.21 -3.42 -3.50
C GLY A 282 -3.37 -2.27 -4.04
N THR A 283 -3.93 -1.08 -4.29
CA THR A 283 -3.18 0.00 -4.96
C THR A 283 -2.44 0.96 -4.03
N LYS A 284 -2.83 1.04 -2.76
CA LYS A 284 -2.20 1.89 -1.74
C LYS A 284 -2.55 1.40 -0.33
N PRO A 285 -1.88 1.89 0.73
CA PRO A 285 -2.23 1.53 2.11
C PRO A 285 -3.73 1.73 2.37
N GLY A 286 -4.36 0.79 3.07
CA GLY A 286 -5.79 0.85 3.41
C GLY A 286 -6.76 0.50 2.27
N ALA A 287 -6.26 0.29 1.04
CA ALA A 287 -7.02 -0.27 -0.07
C ALA A 287 -6.97 -1.81 -0.03
N ASP A 288 -7.26 -2.43 1.10
CA ASP A 288 -7.13 -3.88 1.22
C ASP A 288 -8.09 -4.62 0.28
N LYS A 289 -7.66 -5.77 -0.24
CA LYS A 289 -8.59 -6.73 -0.85
C LYS A 289 -9.49 -7.28 0.24
N ASP A 290 -10.78 -7.44 -0.04
CA ASP A 290 -11.71 -8.07 0.89
C ASP A 290 -11.16 -9.45 1.28
N ALA A 291 -10.85 -9.62 2.57
CA ALA A 291 -10.50 -10.93 3.08
C ALA A 291 -11.78 -11.80 3.11
N PRO A 292 -11.69 -13.10 2.79
CA PRO A 292 -12.78 -14.02 3.11
C PRO A 292 -13.09 -13.89 4.61
N PRO A 293 -14.37 -13.97 5.01
CA PRO A 293 -14.75 -13.79 6.40
C PRO A 293 -14.00 -14.80 7.28
N VAL A 294 -13.16 -14.29 8.19
CA VAL A 294 -12.54 -15.13 9.22
C VAL A 294 -13.64 -15.47 10.22
N THR A 295 -14.23 -16.65 10.07
CA THR A 295 -15.32 -17.16 10.93
C THR A 295 -14.81 -17.73 12.26
N ASP A 296 -13.50 -17.77 12.47
CA ASP A 296 -12.87 -18.73 13.40
C ASP A 296 -12.36 -18.13 14.73
N LEU A 297 -12.79 -16.93 15.11
CA LEU A 297 -12.31 -16.30 16.36
C LEU A 297 -13.37 -16.10 17.45
N GLY A 298 -14.64 -16.44 17.22
CA GLY A 298 -15.67 -16.42 18.28
C GLY A 298 -15.90 -15.08 19.01
N ARG A 299 -15.25 -13.99 18.59
CA ARG A 299 -15.36 -12.63 19.15
C ARG A 299 -16.29 -11.78 18.29
N LYS A 300 -17.07 -10.88 18.91
CA LYS A 300 -17.89 -9.91 18.18
C LYS A 300 -16.94 -9.01 17.37
N GLY A 301 -16.86 -9.21 16.06
CA GLY A 301 -16.00 -8.41 15.19
C GLY A 301 -16.36 -6.92 15.24
N ALA A 302 -15.39 -6.06 14.91
CA ALA A 302 -15.64 -4.64 14.65
C ALA A 302 -16.77 -4.48 13.62
N LYS A 303 -17.54 -3.38 13.70
CA LYS A 303 -18.57 -3.11 12.70
C LYS A 303 -17.94 -3.12 11.31
N LYS A 304 -18.57 -3.74 10.32
CA LYS A 304 -18.10 -3.55 8.94
C LYS A 304 -18.37 -2.09 8.54
N GLY A 305 -17.60 -1.54 7.63
CA GLY A 305 -17.84 -0.19 7.15
C GLY A 305 -16.80 0.27 6.14
N LYS A 306 -16.98 1.50 5.67
CA LYS A 306 -16.02 2.24 4.86
C LYS A 306 -15.72 3.57 5.55
N GLY A 307 -14.51 4.07 5.42
CA GLY A 307 -14.11 5.33 6.02
C GLY A 307 -13.29 6.19 5.07
N ALA A 308 -13.41 7.50 5.20
CA ALA A 308 -12.61 8.47 4.48
C ALA A 308 -12.20 9.63 5.39
N LEU A 309 -10.98 10.12 5.16
CA LEU A 309 -10.47 11.33 5.78
C LEU A 309 -10.65 12.50 4.82
N PHE A 310 -11.21 13.59 5.33
CA PHE A 310 -11.36 14.85 4.60
C PHE A 310 -10.75 15.99 5.39
N ARG A 311 -10.02 16.88 4.71
CA ARG A 311 -9.77 18.22 5.21
C ARG A 311 -10.96 19.11 4.88
N ILE A 312 -11.44 19.83 5.88
CA ILE A 312 -12.49 20.84 5.77
C ILE A 312 -11.86 22.16 6.19
N ALA A 313 -11.67 23.09 5.23
CA ALA A 313 -11.15 24.42 5.51
C ALA A 313 -12.19 25.31 6.20
N GLY A 314 -11.77 26.45 6.76
CA GLY A 314 -12.66 27.36 7.49
C GLY A 314 -13.76 27.98 6.62
N ASP A 315 -13.54 28.04 5.31
CA ASP A 315 -14.50 28.49 4.29
C ASP A 315 -15.44 27.37 3.79
N GLY A 316 -15.23 26.12 4.23
CA GLY A 316 -15.98 24.93 3.82
C GLY A 316 -15.38 24.16 2.64
N ARG A 317 -14.20 24.53 2.13
CA ARG A 317 -13.54 23.77 1.06
C ARG A 317 -13.15 22.36 1.54
N LEU A 318 -13.52 21.36 0.74
CA LEU A 318 -13.30 19.94 1.03
C LEU A 318 -12.19 19.34 0.16
N ASP A 319 -11.23 18.67 0.81
CA ASP A 319 -10.23 17.84 0.13
C ASP A 319 -10.22 16.43 0.76
N GLN A 320 -10.42 15.39 -0.05
CA GLN A 320 -10.26 14.03 0.43
C GLN A 320 -8.76 13.69 0.55
N LEU A 321 -8.37 13.19 1.72
CA LEU A 321 -6.98 12.85 2.04
C LEU A 321 -6.72 11.36 1.88
N HIS A 322 -7.65 10.54 2.40
CA HIS A 322 -7.50 9.09 2.41
C HIS A 322 -8.87 8.40 2.44
N ALA A 323 -8.93 7.14 2.04
CA ALA A 323 -10.13 6.31 2.09
C ALA A 323 -9.74 4.84 2.24
N LEU A 324 -10.54 4.11 3.02
CA LEU A 324 -10.42 2.69 3.29
C LEU A 324 -11.50 1.92 2.51
N THR A 325 -11.13 0.77 1.94
CA THR A 325 -12.04 -0.04 1.11
C THR A 325 -12.97 -0.94 1.93
N ALA A 326 -12.50 -1.40 3.09
CA ALA A 326 -13.13 -2.50 3.84
C ALA A 326 -13.30 -2.26 5.35
N THR A 327 -12.87 -1.10 5.86
CA THR A 327 -13.01 -0.71 7.27
C THR A 327 -13.19 0.81 7.42
N TYR A 328 -13.23 1.33 8.63
CA TYR A 328 -13.52 2.73 8.96
C TYR A 328 -12.49 3.34 9.92
N PHE A 329 -12.45 4.67 9.97
CA PHE A 329 -11.57 5.41 10.88
C PHE A 329 -12.25 5.63 12.23
N THR A 330 -11.49 5.58 13.31
CA THR A 330 -11.99 5.67 14.70
C THR A 330 -11.47 6.90 15.43
N SER A 331 -10.26 7.36 15.09
CA SER A 331 -9.60 8.49 15.73
C SER A 331 -8.68 9.22 14.75
N VAL A 332 -8.46 10.51 14.97
CA VAL A 332 -7.55 11.34 14.16
C VAL A 332 -6.78 12.28 15.08
N VAL A 333 -5.48 12.44 14.83
CA VAL A 333 -4.65 13.47 15.44
C VAL A 333 -3.72 14.11 14.40
N VAL A 334 -3.42 15.39 14.57
CA VAL A 334 -2.44 16.12 13.76
C VAL A 334 -1.18 16.31 14.59
N ASN A 335 -0.03 15.97 14.03
CA ASN A 335 1.28 16.22 14.64
C ASN A 335 2.20 16.88 13.61
N GLY A 336 2.46 18.18 13.79
CA GLY A 336 3.10 19.00 12.76
C GLY A 336 2.20 19.10 11.53
N GLU A 337 2.74 18.75 10.36
CA GLU A 337 1.95 18.72 9.11
C GLU A 337 1.36 17.34 8.79
N SER A 338 1.81 16.29 9.49
CA SER A 338 1.34 14.92 9.28
C SER A 338 0.06 14.66 10.08
N ILE A 339 -0.83 13.89 9.47
CA ILE A 339 -2.11 13.46 10.05
C ILE A 339 -2.00 11.97 10.33
N TYR A 340 -2.35 11.56 11.54
CA TYR A 340 -2.43 10.17 11.93
C TYR A 340 -3.88 9.79 12.18
N ALA A 341 -4.31 8.65 11.65
CA ALA A 341 -5.68 8.17 11.80
C ALA A 341 -5.71 6.69 12.18
N GLY A 342 -6.36 6.41 13.30
CA GLY A 342 -6.61 5.05 13.78
C GLY A 342 -7.78 4.46 13.01
N ALA A 343 -7.72 3.15 12.77
CA ALA A 343 -8.77 2.43 12.08
C ALA A 343 -9.17 1.16 12.83
N ALA A 344 -10.37 0.69 12.50
CA ALA A 344 -10.93 -0.56 13.01
C ALA A 344 -10.54 -1.78 12.17
N ASP A 345 -10.97 -2.95 12.65
CA ASP A 345 -10.77 -4.30 12.11
C ASP A 345 -9.34 -4.86 12.11
N LYS A 346 -8.33 -4.06 11.75
CA LYS A 346 -6.94 -4.52 11.57
C LYS A 346 -5.89 -3.83 12.45
N GLY A 347 -6.28 -3.06 13.46
CA GLY A 347 -5.30 -2.48 14.40
C GLY A 347 -4.31 -1.50 13.76
N ARG A 348 -4.72 -0.79 12.70
CA ARG A 348 -3.81 0.07 11.92
C ARG A 348 -3.92 1.54 12.31
N VAL A 349 -2.78 2.20 12.26
CA VAL A 349 -2.67 3.66 12.19
C VAL A 349 -2.13 4.05 10.82
N TYR A 350 -2.91 4.82 10.08
CA TYR A 350 -2.49 5.42 8.82
C TYR A 350 -1.88 6.79 9.10
N MET A 351 -0.83 7.13 8.35
CA MET A 351 -0.22 8.45 8.34
C MET A 351 -0.42 9.07 6.96
N VAL A 352 -0.89 10.32 6.91
CA VAL A 352 -0.94 11.16 5.72
C VAL A 352 0.07 12.29 5.91
N ASP A 353 1.05 12.37 5.02
CA ASP A 353 2.06 13.43 5.05
C ASP A 353 1.58 14.72 4.40
N ALA A 354 2.37 15.79 4.58
CA ALA A 354 2.11 17.11 4.02
C ALA A 354 1.97 17.11 2.48
N ASP A 355 2.64 16.18 1.80
CA ASP A 355 2.59 15.99 0.34
C ASP A 355 1.40 15.11 -0.12
N GLY A 356 0.59 14.62 0.84
CA GLY A 356 -0.55 13.75 0.59
C GLY A 356 -0.20 12.27 0.42
N SER A 357 1.08 11.88 0.56
CA SER A 357 1.45 10.47 0.58
C SER A 357 0.90 9.80 1.85
N VAL A 358 0.45 8.55 1.70
CA VAL A 358 -0.16 7.77 2.78
C VAL A 358 0.72 6.57 3.10
N GLY A 359 0.91 6.23 4.38
CA GLY A 359 1.58 5.01 4.83
C GLY A 359 0.82 4.34 5.97
N THR A 360 1.01 3.03 6.16
CA THR A 360 0.63 2.34 7.41
C THR A 360 1.75 2.55 8.43
N ALA A 361 1.58 3.48 9.37
CA ALA A 361 2.60 3.83 10.35
C ALA A 361 2.75 2.77 11.45
N PHE A 362 1.63 2.18 11.87
CA PHE A 362 1.56 1.12 12.88
C PHE A 362 0.54 0.06 12.48
N ASP A 363 0.86 -1.20 12.78
CA ASP A 363 0.01 -2.38 12.60
C ASP A 363 0.19 -3.22 13.87
N VAL A 364 -0.89 -3.40 14.65
CA VAL A 364 -0.87 -4.10 15.95
C VAL A 364 -1.83 -5.27 15.96
N ASP A 365 -1.64 -6.18 16.93
CA ASP A 365 -2.43 -7.41 17.03
C ASP A 365 -3.90 -7.18 17.44
N GLU A 366 -4.18 -6.04 18.10
CA GLU A 366 -5.55 -5.64 18.46
C GLU A 366 -6.37 -5.21 17.23
N ARG A 367 -7.70 -5.27 17.32
CA ARG A 367 -8.57 -5.08 16.15
C ARG A 367 -8.76 -3.62 15.76
N ALA A 368 -8.81 -2.69 16.69
CA ALA A 368 -8.85 -1.27 16.35
C ALA A 368 -7.89 -0.45 17.18
N VAL A 369 -7.46 0.64 16.56
CA VAL A 369 -6.84 1.75 17.27
C VAL A 369 -7.93 2.76 17.61
N SER A 370 -8.46 2.69 18.82
CA SER A 370 -9.64 3.46 19.23
C SER A 370 -9.35 4.92 19.55
N GLN A 371 -8.13 5.26 19.98
CA GLN A 371 -7.74 6.60 20.41
C GLN A 371 -6.31 6.94 20.00
N LEU A 372 -6.05 8.22 19.70
CA LEU A 372 -4.76 8.75 19.28
C LEU A 372 -4.44 10.05 20.04
N TRP A 373 -3.17 10.26 20.37
CA TRP A 373 -2.69 11.52 20.92
C TRP A 373 -1.27 11.83 20.45
N VAL A 374 -0.90 13.12 20.48
CA VAL A 374 0.49 13.54 20.22
C VAL A 374 1.36 13.25 21.44
N ASP A 375 2.39 12.43 21.29
CA ASP A 375 3.42 12.24 22.31
C ASP A 375 4.76 12.85 21.83
N LYS A 376 5.08 14.04 22.36
CA LYS A 376 6.24 14.85 21.94
C LYS A 376 6.26 15.07 20.42
N THR A 377 7.21 14.47 19.71
CA THR A 377 7.38 14.55 18.25
C THR A 377 6.74 13.37 17.52
N LEU A 378 6.17 12.41 18.24
CA LEU A 378 5.55 11.19 17.73
C LEU A 378 4.08 11.12 18.17
N VAL A 379 3.49 9.92 18.08
CA VAL A 379 2.14 9.63 18.53
C VAL A 379 2.14 8.50 19.56
N GLY A 380 1.17 8.55 20.47
CA GLY A 380 0.73 7.38 21.20
C GLY A 380 -0.71 7.06 20.81
N PHE A 381 -1.10 5.82 21.04
CA PHE A 381 -2.43 5.33 20.68
C PHE A 381 -2.92 4.25 21.63
N ALA A 382 -4.22 4.05 21.68
CA ALA A 382 -4.85 2.99 22.47
C ALA A 382 -5.81 2.16 21.62
N THR A 383 -6.16 0.98 22.11
CA THR A 383 -6.84 -0.05 21.33
C THR A 383 -8.21 -0.47 21.91
N ASP A 384 -8.99 -1.15 21.08
CA ASP A 384 -10.16 -1.95 21.45
C ASP A 384 -9.92 -3.46 21.22
N ASP A 385 -10.89 -4.32 21.60
CA ASP A 385 -10.78 -5.81 21.61
C ASP A 385 -9.61 -6.35 22.47
N ALA A 386 -8.99 -5.45 23.25
CA ALA A 386 -8.08 -5.60 24.36
C ALA A 386 -7.57 -4.21 24.71
N ALA A 387 -7.87 -3.70 25.91
CA ALA A 387 -7.40 -2.37 26.30
C ALA A 387 -5.86 -2.37 26.43
N ALA A 388 -5.20 -1.62 25.57
CA ALA A 388 -3.77 -1.36 25.64
C ALA A 388 -3.46 0.06 25.20
N ALA A 389 -2.32 0.56 25.67
CA ALA A 389 -1.72 1.80 25.19
C ALA A 389 -0.35 1.51 24.58
N TYR A 390 -0.10 2.12 23.43
CA TYR A 390 1.15 2.07 22.71
C TYR A 390 1.77 3.46 22.69
N ARG A 391 3.09 3.51 22.89
CA ARG A 391 3.89 4.73 22.78
C ARG A 391 4.99 4.50 21.76
N ALA A 392 5.03 5.32 20.71
CA ALA A 392 6.17 5.34 19.81
C ALA A 392 7.36 6.00 20.55
N THR A 393 8.51 5.34 20.58
CA THR A 393 9.66 5.76 21.40
C THR A 393 10.81 6.36 20.58
N GLY A 394 10.93 6.00 19.31
CA GLY A 394 11.98 6.45 18.39
C GLY A 394 11.98 5.65 17.08
N ARG A 395 12.93 5.94 16.18
CA ARG A 395 13.13 5.16 14.96
C ARG A 395 13.34 3.68 15.33
N ALA A 396 12.71 2.80 14.57
CA ALA A 396 12.96 1.37 14.70
C ALA A 396 14.44 1.01 14.51
N GLY A 397 14.99 0.25 15.45
CA GLY A 397 16.38 -0.23 15.40
C GLY A 397 16.64 -1.32 14.35
N GLN A 398 15.58 -1.98 13.84
CA GLN A 398 15.67 -3.12 12.91
C GLN A 398 14.84 -2.91 11.64
N ALA A 399 14.69 -1.66 11.20
CA ALA A 399 13.95 -1.31 9.98
C ALA A 399 14.56 -1.97 8.74
N ARG A 400 13.85 -2.96 8.19
CA ARG A 400 14.29 -3.74 7.03
C ARG A 400 13.15 -4.02 6.07
N TYR A 401 13.53 -4.29 4.84
CA TYR A 401 12.63 -4.76 3.80
C TYR A 401 13.26 -5.94 3.08
N MET A 402 12.46 -6.94 2.76
CA MET A 402 12.83 -8.08 1.93
C MET A 402 11.90 -8.12 0.73
N SER A 403 12.44 -8.12 -0.49
CA SER A 403 11.62 -8.15 -1.70
C SER A 403 10.89 -9.47 -1.85
N ASP A 404 9.87 -9.51 -2.71
CA ASP A 404 9.45 -10.77 -3.31
C ASP A 404 10.61 -11.41 -4.12
N VAL A 405 10.45 -12.67 -4.50
CA VAL A 405 11.44 -13.41 -5.28
C VAL A 405 11.26 -13.12 -6.76
N LEU A 406 12.31 -12.60 -7.41
CA LEU A 406 12.41 -12.59 -8.85
C LEU A 406 12.58 -14.03 -9.36
N ASP A 407 11.72 -14.46 -10.28
CA ASP A 407 11.94 -15.61 -11.15
C ASP A 407 12.41 -15.14 -12.52
N ALA A 408 13.70 -15.32 -12.81
CA ALA A 408 14.31 -14.93 -14.08
C ALA A 408 13.98 -15.88 -15.24
N LYS A 409 13.14 -16.90 -15.02
CA LYS A 409 12.70 -17.94 -15.97
C LYS A 409 13.78 -18.92 -16.43
N SER A 410 15.04 -18.52 -16.41
CA SER A 410 16.20 -19.39 -16.59
C SER A 410 17.35 -18.96 -15.69
N VAL A 411 18.34 -19.84 -15.51
CA VAL A 411 19.55 -19.51 -14.76
C VAL A 411 20.18 -18.26 -15.38
N SER A 412 20.35 -17.24 -14.54
CA SER A 412 20.74 -15.90 -14.98
C SER A 412 22.02 -15.44 -14.30
N LYS A 413 22.84 -14.69 -15.04
CA LYS A 413 23.96 -13.94 -14.47
C LYS A 413 23.47 -12.58 -14.02
N PHE A 414 23.59 -12.30 -12.73
CA PHE A 414 23.20 -11.01 -12.16
C PHE A 414 24.34 -9.99 -12.32
N GLY A 415 24.06 -8.90 -13.03
CA GLY A 415 25.04 -7.91 -13.42
C GLY A 415 25.19 -6.79 -12.40
N LYS A 416 24.25 -5.83 -12.44
CA LYS A 416 24.29 -4.61 -11.63
C LYS A 416 22.98 -4.46 -10.87
N LEU A 417 23.09 -4.06 -9.61
CA LEU A 417 21.98 -3.55 -8.81
C LEU A 417 22.13 -2.03 -8.70
N ALA A 418 21.07 -1.30 -8.99
CA ALA A 418 20.98 0.15 -8.82
C ALA A 418 19.81 0.48 -7.91
N TRP A 419 19.96 1.47 -7.03
CA TRP A 419 18.90 1.90 -6.13
C TRP A 419 18.87 3.42 -6.00
N VAL A 420 17.66 3.96 -5.84
CA VAL A 420 17.42 5.37 -5.54
C VAL A 420 17.14 5.48 -4.05
N ALA A 421 18.04 6.14 -3.32
CA ALA A 421 17.96 6.24 -1.88
C ALA A 421 18.47 7.58 -1.34
N VAL A 422 18.04 7.91 -0.13
CA VAL A 422 18.55 9.00 0.71
C VAL A 422 18.86 8.41 2.08
N GLY A 423 19.82 9.01 2.81
CA GLY A 423 20.26 8.52 4.11
C GLY A 423 21.12 7.25 4.01
N LYS A 424 21.35 6.61 5.15
CA LYS A 424 22.19 5.40 5.25
C LYS A 424 21.35 4.15 4.98
N VAL A 425 21.60 3.53 3.83
CA VAL A 425 20.90 2.34 3.36
C VAL A 425 21.91 1.25 3.04
N LYS A 426 21.65 0.03 3.48
CA LYS A 426 22.39 -1.17 3.07
C LYS A 426 21.50 -2.04 2.19
N VAL A 427 22.00 -2.43 1.02
CA VAL A 427 21.30 -3.36 0.11
C VAL A 427 22.13 -4.63 -0.04
N GLU A 428 21.46 -5.78 0.01
CA GLU A 428 22.07 -7.09 -0.16
C GLU A 428 21.22 -7.96 -1.07
N THR A 429 21.83 -8.91 -1.77
CA THR A 429 21.15 -9.87 -2.63
C THR A 429 21.50 -11.30 -2.22
N ARG A 430 20.60 -12.24 -2.54
CA ARG A 430 20.89 -13.67 -2.55
C ARG A 430 20.24 -14.30 -3.77
N SER A 431 20.76 -15.43 -4.23
CA SER A 431 20.22 -16.15 -5.39
C SER A 431 20.13 -17.64 -5.14
N GLY A 432 19.35 -18.33 -5.97
CA GLY A 432 19.19 -19.79 -5.91
C GLY A 432 18.51 -20.35 -7.15
N ASN A 433 18.34 -21.67 -7.15
CA ASN A 433 17.70 -22.41 -8.26
C ASN A 433 16.41 -23.13 -7.81
N THR A 434 15.79 -22.67 -6.71
CA THR A 434 14.48 -23.14 -6.24
C THR A 434 13.56 -21.94 -6.05
N ALA A 435 12.29 -22.07 -6.41
CA ALA A 435 11.32 -20.96 -6.30
C ALA A 435 11.14 -20.44 -4.87
N LYS A 436 11.18 -21.34 -3.88
CA LYS A 436 11.15 -20.96 -2.46
C LYS A 436 12.58 -20.80 -1.93
N PRO A 437 12.93 -19.66 -1.31
CA PRO A 437 14.21 -19.49 -0.62
C PRO A 437 14.41 -20.51 0.49
N GLY A 438 15.61 -21.08 0.60
CA GLY A 438 15.90 -22.12 1.60
C GLY A 438 17.29 -22.73 1.41
N VAL A 439 17.43 -24.00 1.80
CA VAL A 439 18.67 -24.77 1.60
C VAL A 439 19.03 -24.78 0.11
N GLY A 440 20.28 -24.42 -0.21
CA GLY A 440 20.78 -24.33 -1.58
C GLY A 440 20.72 -22.93 -2.20
N TRP A 441 20.14 -21.95 -1.51
CA TRP A 441 20.33 -20.53 -1.83
C TRP A 441 21.66 -20.03 -1.28
N SER A 442 22.23 -19.01 -1.94
CA SER A 442 23.42 -18.33 -1.44
C SER A 442 23.13 -17.58 -0.13
N ASP A 443 24.18 -17.32 0.64
CA ASP A 443 24.13 -16.30 1.68
C ASP A 443 23.81 -14.93 1.09
N TRP A 444 23.37 -14.01 1.95
CA TRP A 444 23.19 -12.61 1.61
C TRP A 444 24.54 -11.95 1.37
N GLN A 445 24.67 -11.25 0.25
CA GLN A 445 25.91 -10.60 -0.15
C GLN A 445 25.65 -9.14 -0.52
N THR A 446 26.53 -8.25 -0.04
CA THR A 446 26.53 -6.84 -0.41
C THR A 446 27.07 -6.68 -1.84
N PRO A 447 26.47 -5.84 -2.71
CA PRO A 447 27.03 -5.52 -4.01
C PRO A 447 28.48 -5.02 -3.92
N GLN A 448 29.31 -5.42 -4.87
CA GLN A 448 30.69 -4.96 -4.99
C GLN A 448 30.75 -3.64 -5.78
N GLN A 449 31.83 -2.88 -5.62
CA GLN A 449 32.08 -1.66 -6.41
C GLN A 449 30.91 -0.66 -6.33
N ILE A 450 30.36 -0.45 -5.13
CA ILE A 450 29.28 0.51 -4.92
C ILE A 450 29.78 1.93 -5.21
N ALA A 451 29.10 2.62 -6.11
CA ALA A 451 29.38 4.01 -6.44
C ALA A 451 28.09 4.78 -6.73
N ARG A 452 28.16 6.11 -6.61
CA ARG A 452 27.09 7.00 -7.09
C ARG A 452 27.07 6.98 -8.62
N ILE A 453 25.89 6.83 -9.19
CA ILE A 453 25.71 6.71 -10.66
C ILE A 453 24.92 7.89 -11.26
N GLY A 454 24.64 8.92 -10.46
CA GLY A 454 23.91 10.14 -10.85
C GLY A 454 22.42 10.10 -10.50
N GLY A 455 21.75 11.26 -10.50
CA GLY A 455 20.29 11.35 -10.28
C GLY A 455 19.80 10.82 -8.92
N GLY A 456 20.59 10.94 -7.85
CA GLY A 456 20.26 10.38 -6.53
C GLY A 456 20.35 8.85 -6.44
N SER A 457 20.95 8.21 -7.45
CA SER A 457 21.11 6.76 -7.50
C SER A 457 22.51 6.31 -7.09
N GLU A 458 22.56 5.19 -6.39
CA GLU A 458 23.75 4.39 -6.14
C GLU A 458 23.63 3.07 -6.92
N GLY A 459 24.75 2.40 -7.15
CA GLY A 459 24.71 1.05 -7.70
C GLY A 459 26.03 0.32 -7.54
N GLY A 460 25.95 -1.00 -7.58
CA GLY A 460 27.09 -1.90 -7.47
C GLY A 460 26.88 -3.18 -8.28
N LYS A 461 27.98 -3.88 -8.53
CA LYS A 461 27.96 -5.20 -9.17
C LYS A 461 27.39 -6.23 -8.21
N VAL A 462 26.43 -7.03 -8.65
CA VAL A 462 25.85 -8.09 -7.82
C VAL A 462 26.93 -9.13 -7.49
N ALA A 463 27.04 -9.46 -6.19
CA ALA A 463 28.00 -10.44 -5.69
C ALA A 463 27.42 -11.86 -5.64
N SER A 464 26.09 -11.99 -5.56
CA SER A 464 25.38 -13.27 -5.58
C SER A 464 25.70 -14.07 -6.84
N PRO A 465 25.85 -15.41 -6.72
CA PRO A 465 26.16 -16.27 -7.85
C PRO A 465 25.02 -16.28 -8.87
N SER A 466 25.29 -16.80 -10.07
CA SER A 466 24.23 -17.05 -11.05
C SER A 466 23.17 -17.99 -10.49
N GLY A 467 21.91 -17.74 -10.82
CA GLY A 467 20.78 -18.53 -10.39
C GLY A 467 19.53 -18.14 -11.18
N GLN A 468 18.50 -18.99 -11.16
CA GLN A 468 17.21 -18.64 -11.75
C GLN A 468 16.45 -17.61 -10.90
N TYR A 469 16.62 -17.67 -9.58
CA TYR A 469 15.89 -16.83 -8.66
C TYR A 469 16.82 -15.86 -7.93
N LEU A 470 16.33 -14.66 -7.66
CA LEU A 470 17.04 -13.66 -6.85
C LEU A 470 16.07 -12.94 -5.92
N GLN A 471 16.57 -12.60 -4.74
CA GLN A 471 15.89 -11.72 -3.79
C GLN A 471 16.85 -10.64 -3.33
N PHE A 472 16.35 -9.43 -3.10
CA PHE A 472 17.11 -8.39 -2.41
C PHE A 472 16.50 -8.08 -1.04
N ARG A 473 17.34 -7.54 -0.16
CA ARG A 473 16.89 -6.94 1.09
C ARG A 473 17.54 -5.59 1.30
N VAL A 474 16.86 -4.74 2.05
CA VAL A 474 17.26 -3.38 2.40
C VAL A 474 17.26 -3.25 3.92
N ALA A 475 18.31 -2.69 4.49
CA ALA A 475 18.32 -2.18 5.85
C ALA A 475 18.36 -0.65 5.83
N LEU A 476 17.48 -0.03 6.61
CA LEU A 476 17.34 1.42 6.76
C LEU A 476 18.03 1.82 8.06
N GLU A 477 19.28 2.29 7.96
CA GLU A 477 20.18 2.35 9.11
C GLU A 477 20.14 3.68 9.88
N ASP A 478 19.48 4.70 9.35
CA ASP A 478 19.26 6.00 9.99
C ASP A 478 17.85 6.57 9.77
N ASP A 479 17.55 7.70 10.41
CA ASP A 479 16.22 8.34 10.37
C ASP A 479 15.90 8.95 9.00
N ALA A 480 16.93 9.29 8.22
CA ALA A 480 16.82 9.86 6.88
C ALA A 480 16.75 8.79 5.78
N ALA A 481 16.93 7.52 6.13
CA ALA A 481 16.98 6.39 5.21
C ALA A 481 15.66 6.24 4.45
N ARG A 482 15.69 6.41 3.13
CA ARG A 482 14.52 6.25 2.25
C ARG A 482 14.97 5.48 1.02
N VAL A 483 14.14 4.57 0.52
CA VAL A 483 14.37 3.89 -0.78
C VAL A 483 13.13 4.05 -1.64
N ARG A 484 13.31 4.54 -2.86
CA ARG A 484 12.23 4.76 -3.84
C ARG A 484 12.22 3.73 -4.96
N LYS A 485 13.38 3.14 -5.24
CA LYS A 485 13.54 2.22 -6.37
C LYS A 485 14.71 1.30 -6.13
N VAL A 486 14.52 0.03 -6.45
CA VAL A 486 15.60 -0.96 -6.62
C VAL A 486 15.45 -1.59 -8.00
N MET A 487 16.54 -1.61 -8.75
CA MET A 487 16.57 -2.09 -10.13
C MET A 487 17.75 -3.04 -10.34
N LEU A 488 17.45 -4.24 -10.79
CA LEU A 488 18.42 -5.26 -11.14
C LEU A 488 18.55 -5.36 -12.66
N TYR A 489 19.79 -5.44 -13.14
CA TYR A 489 20.14 -5.78 -14.51
C TYR A 489 20.77 -7.17 -14.52
N TYR A 490 20.24 -8.07 -15.35
CA TYR A 490 20.70 -9.45 -15.43
C TYR A 490 20.66 -9.99 -16.86
N ALA A 491 21.42 -11.04 -17.11
CA ALA A 491 21.49 -11.73 -18.39
C ALA A 491 21.07 -13.19 -18.21
N PRO A 492 19.88 -13.59 -18.67
CA PRO A 492 19.48 -14.99 -18.74
C PRO A 492 20.47 -15.84 -19.53
N GLN A 493 20.59 -17.11 -19.17
CA GLN A 493 21.30 -18.07 -19.99
C GLN A 493 20.55 -18.24 -21.31
N ASN A 494 21.28 -18.06 -22.42
CA ASN A 494 20.75 -18.24 -23.77
C ASN A 494 20.33 -19.70 -23.97
N GLN A 495 19.18 -19.93 -24.61
CA GLN A 495 18.66 -21.24 -24.94
C GLN A 495 18.42 -21.33 -26.45
N ALA A 496 18.96 -22.37 -27.07
CA ALA A 496 18.80 -22.55 -28.50
C ALA A 496 17.31 -22.73 -28.84
N THR A 497 16.83 -21.98 -29.83
CA THR A 497 15.54 -22.32 -30.45
C THR A 497 15.67 -23.70 -31.10
N SER A 498 14.91 -24.65 -30.59
CA SER A 498 14.91 -26.03 -31.06
C SER A 498 13.91 -26.21 -32.20
N VAL A 499 14.34 -26.80 -33.32
CA VAL A 499 13.42 -27.26 -34.37
C VAL A 499 12.91 -28.64 -33.98
N GLN A 500 11.62 -28.74 -33.68
CA GLN A 500 11.01 -29.97 -33.14
C GLN A 500 10.56 -30.93 -34.25
N GLU A 501 10.00 -30.39 -35.33
CA GLU A 501 9.43 -31.17 -36.42
C GLU A 501 9.56 -30.39 -37.73
N VAL A 502 9.96 -31.06 -38.81
CA VAL A 502 9.93 -30.53 -40.18
C VAL A 502 8.92 -31.35 -40.98
N THR A 503 7.90 -30.68 -41.51
CA THR A 503 6.83 -31.29 -42.29
C THR A 503 6.85 -30.76 -43.71
N VAL A 504 6.76 -31.68 -44.68
CA VAL A 504 6.50 -31.34 -46.07
C VAL A 504 5.01 -31.52 -46.33
N GLU A 505 4.29 -30.44 -46.60
CA GLU A 505 2.89 -30.51 -47.01
C GLU A 505 2.80 -30.98 -48.47
N SER A 506 2.69 -32.29 -48.66
CA SER A 506 2.26 -32.88 -49.93
C SER A 506 0.75 -33.06 -49.94
N SER A 507 0.08 -32.74 -51.04
CA SER A 507 -1.28 -33.22 -51.29
C SER A 507 -1.27 -34.75 -51.23
N ALA A 508 -2.05 -35.35 -50.33
CA ALA A 508 -2.08 -36.78 -50.06
C ALA A 508 -1.88 -37.63 -51.32
N GLU A 509 -0.86 -38.49 -51.32
CA GLU A 509 -0.69 -39.51 -52.35
C GLU A 509 -1.84 -40.50 -52.27
N LYS A 510 -2.92 -40.25 -53.02
CA LYS A 510 -3.78 -41.34 -53.47
C LYS A 510 -3.02 -42.10 -54.55
N MET A 511 -3.01 -43.44 -54.45
CA MET A 511 -2.53 -44.26 -55.56
C MET A 511 -3.31 -43.86 -56.82
N PRO A 512 -2.62 -43.53 -57.93
CA PRO A 512 -3.29 -43.09 -59.14
C PRO A 512 -4.19 -44.21 -59.65
N THR A 513 -5.46 -43.88 -59.91
CA THR A 513 -6.35 -44.78 -60.64
C THR A 513 -6.19 -44.53 -62.13
N LEU A 514 -6.51 -45.51 -62.97
CA LEU A 514 -6.45 -45.37 -64.45
C LEU A 514 -7.26 -44.17 -65.00
N LYS A 515 -8.21 -43.63 -64.22
CA LYS A 515 -8.97 -42.40 -64.55
C LYS A 515 -8.23 -41.10 -64.26
N ASP A 516 -7.12 -41.12 -63.53
CA ASP A 516 -6.31 -39.93 -63.22
C ASP A 516 -5.27 -39.63 -64.33
N SER A 517 -5.29 -40.37 -65.45
CA SER A 517 -4.39 -40.19 -66.60
C SER A 517 -4.52 -38.83 -67.30
N ALA A 518 -5.45 -37.98 -66.86
CA ALA A 518 -5.60 -36.58 -67.28
C ALA A 518 -5.40 -35.58 -66.11
N ALA A 519 -4.65 -35.97 -65.08
CA ALA A 519 -4.46 -35.16 -63.88
C ALA A 519 -3.68 -33.86 -64.16
N LYS A 520 -4.14 -32.77 -63.53
CA LYS A 520 -3.48 -31.46 -63.48
C LYS A 520 -1.98 -31.61 -63.19
N PRO A 521 -1.11 -30.78 -63.80
CA PRO A 521 0.32 -30.79 -63.51
C PRO A 521 0.54 -30.66 -62.01
N ARG A 522 1.33 -31.57 -61.42
CA ARG A 522 1.78 -31.44 -60.04
C ARG A 522 2.59 -30.15 -59.95
N SER A 523 2.24 -29.30 -58.99
CA SER A 523 3.05 -28.12 -58.70
C SER A 523 4.44 -28.58 -58.28
N PRO A 524 5.53 -28.02 -58.85
CA PRO A 524 6.88 -28.28 -58.38
C PRO A 524 7.20 -27.53 -57.09
N VAL A 525 6.24 -26.77 -56.55
CA VAL A 525 6.39 -26.05 -55.28
C VAL A 525 5.90 -26.94 -54.14
N LEU A 526 6.84 -27.34 -53.27
CA LEU A 526 6.57 -28.03 -52.02
C LEU A 526 6.50 -27.02 -50.87
N LYS A 527 5.51 -27.15 -49.99
CA LYS A 527 5.41 -26.28 -48.81
C LYS A 527 6.03 -26.95 -47.60
N LEU A 528 7.12 -26.37 -47.11
CA LEU A 528 7.81 -26.77 -45.90
C LEU A 528 7.24 -25.99 -44.72
N LYS A 529 6.98 -26.68 -43.62
CA LYS A 529 6.65 -26.08 -42.32
C LYS A 529 7.50 -26.72 -41.25
N TRP A 530 7.87 -25.97 -40.23
CA TRP A 530 8.52 -26.55 -39.06
C TRP A 530 7.95 -25.98 -37.77
N LYS A 531 7.93 -26.84 -36.75
CA LYS A 531 7.57 -26.45 -35.38
C LYS A 531 8.84 -26.15 -34.61
N VAL A 532 8.80 -25.10 -33.81
CA VAL A 532 9.93 -24.69 -32.97
C VAL A 532 9.52 -24.57 -31.52
N GLU A 533 10.47 -24.80 -30.64
CA GLU A 533 10.42 -24.43 -29.23
C GLU A 533 11.50 -23.37 -28.98
N ASN A 534 11.07 -22.19 -28.57
CA ASN A 534 11.95 -21.04 -28.31
C ASN A 534 11.73 -20.58 -26.85
N PRO A 535 12.49 -21.13 -25.88
CA PRO A 535 12.23 -20.92 -24.46
C PRO A 535 12.49 -19.49 -23.97
N ASP A 536 13.43 -18.77 -24.56
CA ASP A 536 13.77 -17.38 -24.20
C ASP A 536 13.12 -16.33 -25.10
N SER A 537 12.41 -16.77 -26.15
CA SER A 537 11.71 -15.91 -27.10
C SER A 537 12.63 -14.98 -27.89
N ASP A 538 13.90 -15.36 -28.07
CA ASP A 538 14.87 -14.60 -28.85
C ASP A 538 14.55 -14.63 -30.36
N ASP A 539 14.91 -13.54 -31.05
CA ASP A 539 14.75 -13.44 -32.51
C ASP A 539 15.55 -14.53 -33.21
N THR A 540 14.83 -15.43 -33.89
CA THR A 540 15.41 -16.61 -34.54
C THR A 540 15.39 -16.49 -36.06
N GLN A 541 16.50 -16.88 -36.68
CA GLN A 541 16.66 -17.01 -38.12
C GLN A 541 16.78 -18.50 -38.50
N TYR A 542 16.36 -18.82 -39.72
CA TYR A 542 16.38 -20.18 -40.24
C TYR A 542 17.20 -20.29 -41.53
N THR A 543 18.00 -21.34 -41.64
CA THR A 543 18.64 -21.73 -42.91
C THR A 543 18.15 -23.11 -43.33
N LEU A 544 17.83 -23.27 -44.60
CA LEU A 544 17.34 -24.52 -45.17
C LEU A 544 18.43 -25.16 -46.02
N GLU A 545 18.61 -26.46 -45.87
CA GLU A 545 19.51 -27.26 -46.69
C GLU A 545 18.79 -28.51 -47.17
N ALA A 546 19.11 -28.96 -48.38
CA ALA A 546 18.58 -30.19 -48.95
C ALA A 546 19.72 -31.13 -49.35
N ARG A 547 19.47 -32.44 -49.21
CA ARG A 547 20.41 -33.48 -49.61
C ARG A 547 19.66 -34.63 -50.29
N ARG A 548 20.15 -35.08 -51.43
CA ARG A 548 19.62 -36.28 -52.08
C ARG A 548 19.92 -37.52 -51.24
N ASP A 549 18.98 -38.44 -51.12
CA ASP A 549 19.18 -39.66 -50.34
C ASP A 549 20.35 -40.48 -50.93
N GLY A 550 21.25 -40.93 -50.06
CA GLY A 550 22.52 -41.57 -50.45
C GLY A 550 23.70 -40.61 -50.71
N GLU A 551 23.50 -39.30 -50.85
CA GLU A 551 24.62 -38.33 -50.91
C GLU A 551 25.11 -37.94 -49.51
N ALA A 552 26.38 -37.53 -49.40
CA ALA A 552 26.95 -37.06 -48.13
C ALA A 552 26.70 -35.56 -47.87
N ASN A 553 26.73 -34.74 -48.92
CA ASN A 553 26.81 -33.28 -48.81
C ASN A 553 25.44 -32.60 -48.81
N TRP A 554 25.16 -31.81 -47.78
CA TRP A 554 24.02 -30.89 -47.73
C TRP A 554 24.27 -29.68 -48.63
N ARG A 555 23.23 -29.23 -49.36
CA ARG A 555 23.30 -28.06 -50.23
C ARG A 555 22.32 -26.99 -49.74
N PRO A 556 22.71 -25.72 -49.68
CA PRO A 556 21.82 -24.65 -49.24
C PRO A 556 20.63 -24.50 -50.19
N VAL A 557 19.44 -24.42 -49.63
CA VAL A 557 18.23 -24.06 -50.38
C VAL A 557 18.20 -22.53 -50.47
N SER A 558 18.24 -22.00 -51.69
CA SER A 558 18.12 -20.55 -51.90
C SER A 558 16.71 -20.09 -51.53
N THR A 559 16.61 -19.27 -50.49
CA THR A 559 15.33 -18.72 -50.02
C THR A 559 15.05 -17.34 -50.60
N GLY A 560 16.04 -16.65 -51.20
CA GLY A 560 15.89 -15.27 -51.67
C GLY A 560 15.49 -14.24 -50.61
N LYS A 561 15.35 -14.65 -49.34
CA LYS A 561 15.03 -13.84 -48.16
C LYS A 561 16.12 -14.08 -47.12
N THR A 562 16.86 -13.03 -46.81
CA THR A 562 17.90 -13.07 -45.77
C THR A 562 17.74 -11.84 -44.87
N PRO A 563 17.43 -12.03 -43.57
CA PRO A 563 17.22 -13.31 -42.88
C PRO A 563 15.83 -13.93 -43.12
N LEU A 564 15.74 -15.26 -43.08
CA LEU A 564 14.47 -15.98 -43.06
C LEU A 564 14.02 -16.16 -41.59
N THR A 565 12.88 -15.59 -41.21
CA THR A 565 12.33 -15.64 -39.85
C THR A 565 10.98 -16.36 -39.75
N ALA A 566 10.36 -16.68 -40.89
CA ALA A 566 9.11 -17.43 -40.92
C ALA A 566 9.37 -18.93 -40.73
N THR A 567 8.49 -19.62 -40.00
CA THR A 567 8.56 -21.08 -39.76
C THR A 567 7.96 -21.92 -40.90
N ASN A 568 7.90 -21.33 -42.10
CA ASN A 568 7.42 -21.99 -43.31
C ASN A 568 8.15 -21.44 -44.54
N TRP A 569 8.25 -22.27 -45.58
CA TRP A 569 8.89 -21.93 -46.83
C TRP A 569 8.26 -22.65 -48.02
N GLU A 570 8.11 -21.96 -49.14
CA GLU A 570 7.68 -22.55 -50.41
C GLU A 570 8.90 -22.87 -51.27
N TRP A 571 9.18 -24.17 -51.44
CA TRP A 571 10.37 -24.68 -52.11
C TRP A 571 10.03 -25.13 -53.54
N ASN A 572 10.48 -24.38 -54.54
CA ASN A 572 10.42 -24.81 -55.94
C ASN A 572 11.52 -25.86 -56.22
N THR A 573 11.12 -27.07 -56.61
CA THR A 573 12.01 -28.20 -56.86
C THR A 573 12.36 -28.41 -58.34
N GLU A 574 11.93 -27.56 -59.29
CA GLU A 574 12.21 -27.71 -60.73
C GLU A 574 13.70 -27.79 -61.06
N THR A 575 14.53 -27.14 -60.26
CA THR A 575 15.99 -27.10 -60.46
C THR A 575 16.72 -28.26 -59.79
N TYR A 576 16.00 -29.18 -59.15
CA TYR A 576 16.57 -30.34 -58.46
C TYR A 576 16.37 -31.61 -59.30
N PRO A 577 17.41 -32.47 -59.45
CA PRO A 577 17.25 -33.76 -60.12
C PRO A 577 16.20 -34.65 -59.43
N ASP A 578 15.51 -35.50 -60.20
CA ASP A 578 14.54 -36.43 -59.64
C ASP A 578 15.17 -37.38 -58.60
N GLY A 579 14.42 -37.63 -57.52
CA GLY A 579 14.81 -38.59 -56.47
C GLY A 579 14.27 -38.21 -55.09
N TRP A 580 14.65 -39.01 -54.09
CA TRP A 580 14.34 -38.74 -52.70
C TRP A 580 15.30 -37.73 -52.11
N TYR A 581 14.77 -36.75 -51.38
CA TYR A 581 15.55 -35.73 -50.68
C TYR A 581 15.20 -35.69 -49.20
N ARG A 582 16.17 -35.33 -48.39
CA ARG A 582 15.98 -34.90 -47.00
C ARG A 582 16.17 -33.40 -46.94
N VAL A 583 15.38 -32.74 -46.09
CA VAL A 583 15.45 -31.30 -45.88
C VAL A 583 15.83 -31.07 -44.43
N ARG A 584 16.89 -30.30 -44.20
CA ARG A 584 17.32 -29.88 -42.87
C ARG A 584 16.98 -28.42 -42.68
N VAL A 585 16.39 -28.11 -41.53
CA VAL A 585 16.17 -26.75 -41.06
C VAL A 585 17.12 -26.52 -39.89
N THR A 586 17.94 -25.48 -39.99
CA THR A 586 18.79 -25.02 -38.89
C THR A 586 18.25 -23.69 -38.37
N ALA A 587 17.89 -23.64 -37.10
CA ALA A 587 17.54 -22.43 -36.37
C ALA A 587 18.80 -21.81 -35.75
N THR A 588 18.88 -20.48 -35.73
CA THR A 588 19.93 -19.71 -35.05
C THR A 588 19.38 -18.44 -34.41
N ASP A 589 19.86 -18.12 -33.21
CA ASP A 589 19.51 -16.92 -32.45
C ASP A 589 20.56 -15.79 -32.62
N ALA A 590 21.44 -15.89 -33.62
CA ALA A 590 22.54 -14.95 -33.83
C ALA A 590 22.10 -13.50 -34.12
N ALA A 591 20.81 -13.28 -34.35
CA ALA A 591 20.22 -11.93 -34.44
C ALA A 591 20.08 -11.25 -33.07
N ALA A 592 19.81 -12.03 -32.02
CA ALA A 592 19.57 -11.56 -30.65
C ALA A 592 20.82 -11.65 -29.77
N ASN A 593 21.79 -12.49 -30.14
CA ASN A 593 22.97 -12.78 -29.33
C ASN A 593 24.29 -12.47 -30.05
N SER A 594 25.30 -12.11 -29.25
CA SER A 594 26.67 -11.94 -29.75
C SER A 594 27.23 -13.25 -30.34
N PRO A 595 28.18 -13.19 -31.30
CA PRO A 595 28.68 -14.39 -31.99
C PRO A 595 29.25 -15.49 -31.07
N ASP A 596 29.73 -15.14 -29.88
CA ASP A 596 30.26 -16.05 -28.87
C ASP A 596 29.18 -16.71 -27.99
N ARG A 597 27.95 -16.20 -28.03
CA ARG A 597 26.78 -16.71 -27.28
C ARG A 597 25.70 -17.31 -28.17
N ALA A 598 25.71 -17.00 -29.46
CA ALA A 598 24.71 -17.48 -30.39
C ALA A 598 24.70 -19.01 -30.46
N LEU A 599 23.51 -19.60 -30.41
CA LEU A 599 23.28 -21.02 -30.50
C LEU A 599 22.60 -21.37 -31.82
N THR A 600 22.80 -22.62 -32.23
CA THR A 600 22.16 -23.19 -33.40
C THR A 600 21.60 -24.56 -33.06
N SER A 601 20.39 -24.84 -33.55
CA SER A 601 19.78 -26.17 -33.51
C SER A 601 19.38 -26.60 -34.91
N ASN A 602 19.43 -27.89 -35.23
CA ASN A 602 18.97 -28.40 -36.51
C ASN A 602 18.12 -29.66 -36.37
N ALA A 603 17.16 -29.81 -37.29
CA ALA A 603 16.34 -31.01 -37.46
C ALA A 603 16.16 -31.31 -38.96
N SER A 604 16.00 -32.58 -39.31
CA SER A 604 15.93 -33.07 -40.70
C SER A 604 14.82 -34.07 -40.93
#